data_AF-A0A6I7MTL7-F1
#
_entry.id   AF-A0A6I7MTL7-F1
#
_cell.length_a   1.000
_cell.length_b   1.000
_cell.length_c   1.000
_cell.angle_alpha   90.00
_cell.angle_beta   90.00
_cell.angle_gamma   90.00
#
_symmetry.space_group_name_H-M   'P 1'
#
loop_
_entity.id
_entity.type
_entity.pdbx_description
1 polymer ?
#
loop_
_entity_poly.entity_id
_entity_poly.type
_entity_poly.pdbx_seq_one_letter_code
_entity_poly.pdbx_strand_id
1 'polypeptide(L)'
;AKLRKEKYGVEYIEYYKKYPEGLKGAQEALRRNPTSFHNLRYYCKTPFKFIGNDKIKRYAKYRVRPLDNEPETGIQHDMSTVDTGNQRILPFETRGRNYLKYEFEERVNREGAKYMMQIQTRIAQDDDDPEIFNNMVPWDELAHPWHDLAVIEIDKALDWKESTITSFSLNNMPKTLGIIPAKSIYDYNSLNYMRAHSEKAKHARLLSYKLFGYPKPIPNNDDRNTGDWVKVQKEKVSKLVRN
;
A
#
# COMPACT_ATOMS: atom_id res chain seq x y z
N ALA A 1 21.64 -3.55 6.88
CA ALA A 1 20.61 -2.73 7.56
C ALA A 1 21.18 -1.90 8.74
N LYS A 2 22.33 -1.24 8.58
CA LYS A 2 22.93 -0.35 9.63
C LYS A 2 22.35 1.08 9.65
N LEU A 3 21.43 1.39 8.73
CA LEU A 3 20.91 2.75 8.51
C LEU A 3 19.59 3.05 9.25
N ARG A 4 18.90 2.04 9.79
CA ARG A 4 17.70 2.27 10.60
C ARG A 4 18.11 2.45 12.05
N LYS A 5 18.09 3.71 12.52
CA LYS A 5 18.34 4.06 13.93
C LYS A 5 17.15 3.67 14.82
N GLU A 6 16.00 3.58 14.20
CA GLU A 6 14.71 3.15 14.74
C GLU A 6 14.73 1.67 15.13
N LYS A 7 14.08 1.36 16.25
CA LYS A 7 14.07 0.01 16.84
C LYS A 7 12.69 -0.36 17.34
N TYR A 8 12.43 -1.65 17.36
CA TYR A 8 11.28 -2.25 18.02
C TYR A 8 9.94 -1.80 17.44
N GLY A 9 9.81 -1.55 16.12
CA GLY A 9 8.53 -1.22 15.48
C GLY A 9 8.07 0.23 15.56
N VAL A 10 8.93 1.15 16.03
CA VAL A 10 8.78 2.59 15.77
C VAL A 10 9.75 2.94 14.67
N GLU A 11 9.25 3.37 13.53
CA GLU A 11 9.98 3.59 12.28
C GLU A 11 9.60 4.97 11.68
N TYR A 12 10.43 5.49 10.79
CA TYR A 12 10.24 6.70 9.98
C TYR A 12 10.12 8.04 10.74
N ILE A 13 10.42 8.12 12.04
CA ILE A 13 10.34 9.35 12.84
C ILE A 13 11.25 10.44 12.27
N GLU A 14 12.51 10.12 11.98
CA GLU A 14 13.46 11.11 11.44
C GLU A 14 13.14 11.46 9.99
N TYR A 15 12.58 10.51 9.24
CA TYR A 15 12.09 10.75 7.89
C TYR A 15 10.93 11.76 7.90
N TYR A 16 9.94 11.58 8.77
CA TYR A 16 8.79 12.48 8.87
C TYR A 16 9.15 13.89 9.35
N LYS A 17 10.15 14.01 10.23
CA LYS A 17 10.70 15.34 10.60
C LYS A 17 11.34 16.04 9.40
N LYS A 18 12.05 15.30 8.56
CA LYS A 18 12.75 15.85 7.39
C LYS A 18 11.81 16.11 6.20
N TYR A 19 10.74 15.33 6.05
CA TYR A 19 9.84 15.37 4.89
C TYR A 19 8.37 15.46 5.34
N PRO A 20 7.85 16.67 5.61
CA PRO A 20 6.48 16.88 6.07
C PRO A 20 5.39 16.35 5.12
N GLU A 21 5.60 16.43 3.80
CA GLU A 21 4.66 15.85 2.83
C GLU A 21 4.60 14.32 2.92
N GLY A 22 5.73 13.68 3.26
CA GLY A 22 5.77 12.25 3.56
C GLY A 22 4.98 11.89 4.82
N LEU A 23 4.98 12.76 5.84
CA LEU A 23 4.17 12.59 7.04
C LEU A 23 2.67 12.70 6.72
N LYS A 24 2.26 13.73 5.98
CA LYS A 24 0.86 13.91 5.55
C LYS A 24 0.37 12.69 4.75
N GLY A 25 1.16 12.26 3.77
CA GLY A 25 0.82 11.08 2.96
C GLY A 25 0.74 9.79 3.78
N ALA A 26 1.54 9.66 4.85
CA ALA A 26 1.44 8.54 5.78
C ALA A 26 0.17 8.63 6.65
N GLN A 27 -0.14 9.79 7.21
CA GLN A 27 -1.36 10.01 8.01
C GLN A 27 -2.62 9.71 7.21
N GLU A 28 -2.66 10.10 5.93
CA GLU A 28 -3.79 9.82 5.03
C GLU A 28 -3.91 8.33 4.66
N ALA A 29 -2.78 7.63 4.47
CA ALA A 29 -2.77 6.25 3.99
C ALA A 29 -2.88 5.19 5.09
N LEU A 30 -2.44 5.50 6.31
CA LEU A 30 -2.41 4.52 7.38
C LEU A 30 -3.82 4.13 7.83
N ARG A 31 -4.03 2.84 8.01
CA ARG A 31 -5.22 2.28 8.64
C ARG A 31 -4.80 1.48 9.85
N ARG A 32 -5.36 1.79 11.00
CA ARG A 32 -5.19 0.99 12.22
C ARG A 32 -6.47 0.21 12.45
N ASN A 33 -6.33 -1.11 12.54
CA ASN A 33 -7.42 -1.98 12.93
C ASN A 33 -8.69 -1.89 12.05
N PRO A 34 -8.56 -1.81 10.70
CA PRO A 34 -9.73 -1.83 9.83
C PRO A 34 -10.53 -3.11 10.03
N THR A 35 -11.82 -3.05 9.76
CA THR A 35 -12.75 -4.18 9.95
C THR A 35 -12.70 -5.15 8.77
N SER A 36 -12.41 -4.66 7.56
CA SER A 36 -12.33 -5.47 6.35
C SER A 36 -11.35 -4.88 5.34
N PHE A 37 -10.75 -5.72 4.47
CA PHE A 37 -10.11 -5.24 3.25
C PHE A 37 -11.14 -4.68 2.25
N HIS A 38 -12.40 -5.12 2.32
CA HIS A 38 -13.47 -4.70 1.43
C HIS A 38 -13.73 -3.21 1.49
N ASN A 39 -13.84 -2.63 2.69
CA ASN A 39 -14.27 -1.23 2.87
C ASN A 39 -13.16 -0.18 2.72
N LEU A 40 -11.93 -0.60 2.39
CA LEU A 40 -10.79 0.29 2.16
C LEU A 40 -10.80 0.93 0.76
N ARG A 41 -10.04 2.02 0.61
CA ARG A 41 -9.91 2.76 -0.64
C ARG A 41 -8.48 2.73 -1.12
N TYR A 42 -8.29 2.24 -2.34
CA TYR A 42 -6.97 1.97 -2.89
C TYR A 42 -6.68 2.91 -4.06
N TYR A 43 -5.45 3.41 -4.14
CA TYR A 43 -5.03 4.36 -5.15
C TYR A 43 -3.69 3.92 -5.75
N CYS A 44 -3.54 4.05 -7.07
CA CYS A 44 -2.24 3.81 -7.71
C CYS A 44 -1.22 4.92 -7.39
N LYS A 45 -1.72 6.14 -7.07
CA LYS A 45 -1.03 7.40 -6.76
C LYS A 45 -0.16 7.96 -7.90
N THR A 46 0.58 7.13 -8.61
CA THR A 46 1.39 7.51 -9.78
C THR A 46 0.57 7.46 -11.07
N PRO A 47 0.76 8.42 -11.99
CA PRO A 47 0.11 8.38 -13.30
C PRO A 47 0.76 7.36 -14.26
N PHE A 48 -0.02 6.89 -15.21
CA PHE A 48 0.36 6.00 -16.30
C PHE A 48 0.01 6.64 -17.65
N LYS A 49 0.67 6.20 -18.73
CA LYS A 49 0.23 6.52 -20.09
C LYS A 49 -1.12 5.85 -20.36
N PHE A 50 -1.98 6.57 -21.06
CA PHE A 50 -3.26 6.09 -21.56
C PHE A 50 -3.49 6.63 -22.96
N ILE A 51 -3.77 5.75 -23.92
CA ILE A 51 -4.12 6.12 -25.29
C ILE A 51 -5.50 5.57 -25.58
N GLY A 52 -6.47 6.47 -25.73
CA GLY A 52 -7.84 6.12 -26.07
C GLY A 52 -7.98 5.65 -27.52
N ASN A 53 -9.18 5.18 -27.88
CA ASN A 53 -9.50 4.83 -29.27
C ASN A 53 -9.41 6.04 -30.21
N ASP A 54 -9.63 7.24 -29.67
CA ASP A 54 -9.43 8.54 -30.33
C ASP A 54 -7.95 8.90 -30.59
N LYS A 55 -7.01 8.04 -30.18
CA LYS A 55 -5.56 8.24 -30.32
C LYS A 55 -5.00 9.43 -29.56
N ILE A 56 -5.82 10.10 -28.73
CA ILE A 56 -5.36 11.20 -27.89
C ILE A 56 -4.56 10.61 -26.73
N LYS A 57 -3.33 11.10 -26.58
CA LYS A 57 -2.44 10.75 -25.48
C LYS A 57 -2.95 11.40 -24.20
N ARG A 58 -3.08 10.60 -23.15
CA ARG A 58 -3.48 11.02 -21.83
C ARG A 58 -2.57 10.41 -20.78
N TYR A 59 -2.63 10.98 -19.59
CA TYR A 59 -2.23 10.32 -18.37
C TYR A 59 -3.46 9.81 -17.62
N ALA A 60 -3.29 8.71 -16.90
CA ALA A 60 -4.34 8.10 -16.10
C ALA A 60 -3.87 7.79 -14.68
N LYS A 61 -4.70 8.11 -13.69
CA LYS A 61 -4.64 7.59 -12.33
C LYS A 61 -5.85 6.68 -12.10
N TYR A 62 -5.68 5.67 -11.24
CA TYR A 62 -6.70 4.67 -10.93
C TYR A 62 -6.95 4.64 -9.43
N ARG A 63 -8.21 4.39 -9.05
CA ARG A 63 -8.59 4.05 -7.69
C ARG A 63 -9.61 2.91 -7.66
N VAL A 64 -9.72 2.29 -6.51
CA VAL A 64 -10.69 1.23 -6.23
C VAL A 64 -11.41 1.58 -4.93
N ARG A 65 -12.74 1.50 -4.96
CA ARG A 65 -13.62 1.70 -3.79
C ARG A 65 -14.64 0.57 -3.68
N PRO A 66 -15.24 0.34 -2.50
CA PRO A 66 -16.32 -0.64 -2.33
C PRO A 66 -17.49 -0.28 -3.26
N LEU A 67 -18.06 -1.26 -3.95
CA LEU A 67 -19.19 -1.01 -4.87
C LEU A 67 -20.44 -0.54 -4.12
N ASP A 68 -20.66 -1.07 -2.93
CA ASP A 68 -21.73 -0.76 -2.00
C ASP A 68 -21.51 0.54 -1.21
N ASN A 69 -20.39 1.23 -1.42
CA ASN A 69 -19.98 2.42 -0.67
C ASN A 69 -19.85 2.21 0.84
N GLU A 70 -19.56 0.99 1.30
CA GLU A 70 -19.34 0.72 2.72
C GLU A 70 -18.29 1.71 3.31
N PRO A 71 -18.59 2.41 4.42
CA PRO A 71 -17.68 3.39 5.02
C PRO A 71 -16.31 2.80 5.37
N GLU A 72 -15.24 3.59 5.20
CA GLU A 72 -13.91 3.13 5.55
C GLU A 72 -13.76 2.99 7.05
N THR A 73 -13.00 1.99 7.47
CA THR A 73 -12.70 1.77 8.87
C THR A 73 -11.19 1.84 9.13
N GLY A 74 -10.83 2.14 10.38
CA GLY A 74 -9.44 2.22 10.80
C GLY A 74 -8.72 3.52 10.40
N ILE A 75 -9.44 4.53 9.93
CA ILE A 75 -8.90 5.90 9.80
C ILE A 75 -8.49 6.38 11.20
N GLN A 76 -7.28 6.94 11.28
CA GLN A 76 -6.77 7.52 12.53
C GLN A 76 -6.87 9.03 12.46
N HIS A 77 -7.51 9.62 13.47
CA HIS A 77 -7.61 11.07 13.62
C HIS A 77 -6.54 11.57 14.61
N ASP A 78 -6.04 12.78 14.38
CA ASP A 78 -5.15 13.51 15.30
C ASP A 78 -3.85 12.77 15.70
N MET A 79 -3.29 11.96 14.80
CA MET A 79 -2.03 11.26 15.07
C MET A 79 -0.86 12.21 15.21
N SER A 80 -0.10 12.08 16.31
CA SER A 80 1.21 12.71 16.40
C SER A 80 2.20 12.09 15.39
N THR A 81 3.33 12.77 15.14
CA THR A 81 4.43 12.20 14.34
C THR A 81 4.93 10.88 14.92
N VAL A 82 4.92 10.75 16.25
CA VAL A 82 5.37 9.52 16.93
C VAL A 82 4.38 8.39 16.71
N ASP A 83 3.08 8.68 16.79
CA ASP A 83 2.03 7.67 16.57
C ASP A 83 1.99 7.21 15.11
N THR A 84 2.22 8.12 14.17
CA THR A 84 2.30 7.82 12.73
C THR A 84 3.47 6.88 12.42
N GLY A 85 4.59 7.03 13.12
CA GLY A 85 5.74 6.13 13.01
C GLY A 85 5.61 4.83 13.81
N ASN A 86 4.59 4.68 14.65
CA ASN A 86 4.46 3.54 15.55
C ASN A 86 3.63 2.41 14.92
N GLN A 87 4.32 1.42 14.36
CA GLN A 87 3.74 0.24 13.71
C GLN A 87 3.44 -0.92 14.68
N ARG A 88 3.57 -0.70 15.99
CA ARG A 88 3.23 -1.72 16.99
C ARG A 88 1.71 -1.90 17.06
N ILE A 89 1.30 -3.12 17.43
CA ILE A 89 -0.08 -3.37 17.86
C ILE A 89 -0.37 -2.54 19.11
N LEU A 90 -1.63 -2.16 19.29
CA LEU A 90 -2.05 -1.44 20.49
C LEU A 90 -1.92 -2.32 21.73
N PRO A 91 -1.71 -1.72 22.92
CA PRO A 91 -1.95 -2.40 24.18
C PRO A 91 -3.35 -3.03 24.17
N PHE A 92 -3.45 -4.28 24.64
CA PHE A 92 -4.71 -5.03 24.75
C PHE A 92 -5.41 -5.34 23.41
N GLU A 93 -4.70 -5.30 22.28
CA GLU A 93 -5.22 -5.85 21.03
C GLU A 93 -5.48 -7.36 21.17
N THR A 94 -6.74 -7.77 21.01
CA THR A 94 -7.18 -9.16 21.19
C THR A 94 -7.35 -9.90 19.87
N ARG A 95 -7.32 -9.22 18.72
CA ARG A 95 -7.47 -9.87 17.42
C ARG A 95 -6.23 -10.69 17.04
N GLY A 96 -6.48 -11.83 16.40
CA GLY A 96 -5.44 -12.68 15.83
C GLY A 96 -4.65 -11.98 14.71
N ARG A 97 -3.44 -12.44 14.42
CA ARG A 97 -2.49 -11.83 13.45
C ARG A 97 -3.11 -11.65 12.08
N ASN A 98 -3.93 -12.64 11.74
CA ASN A 98 -4.50 -12.84 10.43
C ASN A 98 -5.99 -12.47 10.42
N TYR A 99 -6.51 -11.77 11.44
CA TYR A 99 -7.95 -11.48 11.56
C TYR A 99 -8.54 -10.88 10.28
N LEU A 100 -7.82 -9.95 9.65
CA LEU A 100 -8.28 -9.27 8.43
C LEU A 100 -8.27 -10.19 7.20
N LYS A 101 -7.40 -11.20 7.18
CA LYS A 101 -7.40 -12.23 6.12
C LYS A 101 -8.55 -13.19 6.31
N TYR A 102 -8.77 -13.65 7.54
CA TYR A 102 -9.87 -14.56 7.87
C TYR A 102 -11.24 -13.90 7.65
N GLU A 103 -11.39 -12.63 8.03
CA GLU A 103 -12.60 -11.87 7.71
C GLU A 103 -12.82 -11.79 6.20
N PHE A 104 -11.78 -11.49 5.42
CA PHE A 104 -11.94 -11.36 3.98
C PHE A 104 -12.24 -12.70 3.29
N GLU A 105 -11.60 -13.79 3.72
CA GLU A 105 -11.92 -15.15 3.27
C GLU A 105 -13.37 -15.52 3.59
N GLU A 106 -13.83 -15.26 4.82
CA GLU A 106 -15.22 -15.50 5.24
C GLU A 106 -16.21 -14.67 4.43
N ARG A 107 -15.95 -13.38 4.25
CA ARG A 107 -16.78 -12.48 3.44
C ARG A 107 -16.90 -13.01 2.01
N VAL A 108 -15.78 -13.31 1.35
CA VAL A 108 -15.80 -13.80 -0.04
C VAL A 108 -16.62 -15.08 -0.16
N ASN A 109 -16.48 -16.01 0.80
CA ASN A 109 -17.27 -17.25 0.81
C ASN A 109 -18.77 -17.01 1.06
N ARG A 110 -19.13 -15.99 1.86
CA ARG A 110 -20.51 -15.69 2.22
C ARG A 110 -21.25 -14.94 1.11
N GLU A 111 -20.62 -13.91 0.54
CA GLU A 111 -21.29 -12.92 -0.32
C GLU A 111 -20.41 -12.37 -1.46
N GLY A 112 -19.16 -12.82 -1.57
CA GLY A 112 -18.17 -12.23 -2.47
C GLY A 112 -17.66 -10.87 -1.97
N ALA A 113 -16.79 -10.25 -2.77
CA ALA A 113 -16.39 -8.86 -2.59
C ALA A 113 -16.46 -8.12 -3.93
N LYS A 114 -17.10 -6.95 -3.94
CA LYS A 114 -17.32 -6.17 -5.16
C LYS A 114 -16.78 -4.75 -5.02
N TYR A 115 -16.05 -4.31 -6.04
CA TYR A 115 -15.43 -2.99 -6.05
C TYR A 115 -15.74 -2.25 -7.33
N MET A 116 -15.84 -0.93 -7.23
CA MET A 116 -15.80 -0.04 -8.39
C MET A 116 -14.36 0.42 -8.63
N MET A 117 -13.78 0.01 -9.74
CA MET A 117 -12.56 0.60 -10.29
C MET A 117 -12.93 1.88 -11.01
N GLN A 118 -12.22 2.96 -10.68
CA GLN A 118 -12.41 4.26 -11.29
C GLN A 118 -11.10 4.76 -11.92
N ILE A 119 -11.24 5.62 -12.92
CA ILE A 119 -10.15 6.26 -13.64
C ILE A 119 -10.31 7.78 -13.62
N GLN A 120 -9.19 8.47 -13.45
CA GLN A 120 -9.05 9.90 -13.63
C GLN A 120 -8.10 10.12 -14.79
N THR A 121 -8.43 11.01 -15.74
CA THR A 121 -7.59 11.24 -16.93
C THR A 121 -7.26 12.71 -17.14
N ARG A 122 -6.07 12.96 -17.70
CA ARG A 122 -5.60 14.28 -18.14
C ARG A 122 -5.04 14.16 -19.55
N ILE A 123 -5.37 15.08 -20.45
CA ILE A 123 -4.76 15.13 -21.80
C ILE A 123 -3.29 15.51 -21.65
N ALA A 124 -2.41 14.75 -22.30
CA ALA A 124 -0.98 15.02 -22.27
C ALA A 124 -0.64 16.21 -23.17
N GLN A 125 0.20 17.11 -22.67
CA GLN A 125 0.76 18.26 -23.36
C GLN A 125 2.29 18.18 -23.36
N ASP A 126 2.94 18.80 -24.35
CA ASP A 126 4.40 18.78 -24.47
C ASP A 126 5.10 19.65 -23.39
N ASP A 127 4.37 20.63 -22.83
CA ASP A 127 4.79 21.59 -21.83
C ASP A 127 4.16 21.35 -20.44
N ASP A 128 3.67 20.14 -20.18
CA ASP A 128 3.11 19.79 -18.87
C ASP A 128 4.09 20.06 -17.72
N ASP A 129 3.61 20.73 -16.69
CA ASP A 129 4.32 20.91 -15.42
C ASP A 129 4.66 19.53 -14.82
N PRO A 130 5.95 19.23 -14.51
CA PRO A 130 6.34 17.98 -13.86
C PRO A 130 5.53 17.65 -12.61
N GLU A 131 4.99 18.64 -11.90
CA GLU A 131 4.20 18.46 -10.68
C GLU A 131 2.95 17.59 -10.88
N ILE A 132 2.43 17.50 -12.10
CA ILE A 132 1.31 16.59 -12.41
C ILE A 132 1.68 15.11 -12.21
N PHE A 133 2.97 14.80 -12.24
CA PHE A 133 3.51 13.46 -12.01
C PHE A 133 3.85 13.21 -10.53
N ASN A 134 3.81 14.23 -9.68
CA ASN A 134 4.07 14.09 -8.25
C ASN A 134 3.01 13.16 -7.61
N ASN A 135 3.48 12.06 -7.03
CA ASN A 135 2.61 11.05 -6.42
C ASN A 135 2.10 11.46 -5.02
N MET A 136 2.57 12.59 -4.49
CA MET A 136 2.11 13.20 -3.25
C MET A 136 1.00 14.23 -3.48
N VAL A 137 0.79 14.66 -4.73
CA VAL A 137 -0.21 15.67 -5.08
C VAL A 137 -1.39 15.03 -5.81
N PRO A 138 -2.60 15.06 -5.24
CA PRO A 138 -3.80 14.64 -5.97
C PRO A 138 -4.06 15.61 -7.11
N TRP A 139 -4.59 15.10 -8.22
CA TRP A 139 -5.11 15.99 -9.27
C TRP A 139 -6.43 16.59 -8.79
N ASP A 140 -6.68 17.84 -9.16
CA ASP A 140 -7.93 18.53 -8.84
C ASP A 140 -9.14 17.72 -9.36
N GLU A 141 -10.03 17.32 -8.44
CA GLU A 141 -11.14 16.43 -8.80
C GLU A 141 -12.26 17.14 -9.57
N LEU A 142 -12.33 18.48 -9.50
CA LEU A 142 -13.29 19.25 -10.30
C LEU A 142 -12.85 19.33 -11.77
N ALA A 143 -11.57 19.61 -12.03
CA ALA A 143 -11.00 19.66 -13.36
C ALA A 143 -10.79 18.25 -13.96
N HIS A 144 -10.53 17.26 -13.12
CA HIS A 144 -10.27 15.88 -13.51
C HIS A 144 -11.13 14.95 -12.65
N PRO A 145 -12.43 14.77 -12.94
CA PRO A 145 -13.26 13.90 -12.13
C PRO A 145 -12.89 12.42 -12.27
N TRP A 146 -13.23 11.64 -11.24
CA TRP A 146 -13.17 10.19 -11.29
C TRP A 146 -14.36 9.63 -12.07
N HIS A 147 -14.08 8.79 -13.06
CA HIS A 147 -15.09 8.09 -13.85
C HIS A 147 -15.09 6.60 -13.49
N ASP A 148 -16.29 6.01 -13.38
CA ASP A 148 -16.45 4.55 -13.24
C ASP A 148 -15.89 3.85 -14.48
N LEU A 149 -15.03 2.86 -14.27
CA LEU A 149 -14.32 2.14 -15.33
C LEU A 149 -14.75 0.68 -15.41
N ALA A 150 -14.77 -0.01 -14.28
CA ALA A 150 -15.08 -1.44 -14.24
C ALA A 150 -15.55 -1.86 -12.85
N VAL A 151 -16.38 -2.90 -12.80
CA VAL A 151 -16.68 -3.62 -11.57
C VAL A 151 -15.69 -4.78 -11.44
N ILE A 152 -15.04 -4.87 -10.28
CA ILE A 152 -14.20 -6.01 -9.89
C ILE A 152 -15.04 -6.87 -8.96
N GLU A 153 -15.24 -8.14 -9.33
CA GLU A 153 -15.91 -9.13 -8.49
C GLU A 153 -14.90 -10.19 -8.07
N ILE A 154 -14.85 -10.47 -6.77
CA ILE A 154 -14.02 -11.51 -6.17
C ILE A 154 -14.99 -12.52 -5.54
N ASP A 155 -15.04 -13.70 -6.14
CA ASP A 155 -15.89 -14.83 -5.74
C ASP A 155 -15.10 -15.94 -5.05
N LYS A 156 -13.77 -15.91 -5.13
CA LYS A 156 -12.88 -16.89 -4.53
C LYS A 156 -11.59 -16.26 -4.00
N ALA A 157 -11.26 -16.55 -2.75
CA ALA A 157 -9.96 -16.26 -2.19
C ALA A 157 -8.90 -17.24 -2.71
N LEU A 158 -7.71 -16.72 -3.04
CA LEU A 158 -6.56 -17.57 -3.39
C LEU A 158 -6.08 -18.33 -2.15
N ASP A 159 -5.69 -19.59 -2.33
CA ASP A 159 -5.05 -20.34 -1.26
C ASP A 159 -3.63 -19.80 -0.95
N TRP A 160 -3.00 -20.37 0.08
CA TRP A 160 -1.67 -19.96 0.51
C TRP A 160 -0.61 -20.07 -0.59
N LYS A 161 -0.64 -21.15 -1.38
CA LYS A 161 0.32 -21.40 -2.45
C LYS A 161 0.05 -20.47 -3.63
N GLU A 162 -1.19 -20.37 -4.07
CA GLU A 162 -1.65 -19.49 -5.15
C GLU A 162 -1.27 -18.03 -4.86
N SER A 163 -1.59 -17.53 -3.66
CA SER A 163 -1.22 -16.16 -3.24
C SER A 163 0.30 -15.97 -3.15
N THR A 164 1.03 -16.99 -2.71
CA THR A 164 2.50 -16.94 -2.63
C THR A 164 3.16 -16.91 -4.01
N ILE A 165 2.64 -17.61 -5.02
CA ILE A 165 3.24 -17.60 -6.37
C ILE A 165 2.76 -16.44 -7.24
N THR A 166 1.61 -15.85 -6.91
CA THR A 166 1.06 -14.72 -7.64
C THR A 166 2.04 -13.54 -7.62
N SER A 167 2.14 -12.84 -8.75
CA SER A 167 2.98 -11.64 -8.87
C SER A 167 2.32 -10.59 -9.75
N PHE A 168 2.39 -9.34 -9.31
CA PHE A 168 1.88 -8.19 -10.05
C PHE A 168 3.07 -7.44 -10.67
N SER A 169 2.97 -7.12 -11.96
CA SER A 169 4.01 -6.39 -12.69
C SER A 169 3.42 -5.21 -13.45
N LEU A 170 4.10 -4.06 -13.39
CA LEU A 170 3.78 -2.92 -14.24
C LEU A 170 4.18 -3.14 -15.71
N ASN A 171 4.90 -4.22 -16.02
CA ASN A 171 5.20 -4.60 -17.40
C ASN A 171 4.05 -5.38 -18.06
N ASN A 172 3.05 -5.81 -17.27
CA ASN A 172 1.84 -6.47 -17.77
C ASN A 172 0.81 -5.41 -18.17
N MET A 173 1.10 -4.65 -19.22
CA MET A 173 0.21 -3.61 -19.74
C MET A 173 -0.09 -3.83 -21.24
N PRO A 174 -1.33 -3.59 -21.70
CA PRO A 174 -1.65 -3.56 -23.12
C PRO A 174 -0.95 -2.36 -23.80
N LYS A 175 -0.84 -2.39 -25.13
CA LYS A 175 -0.16 -1.34 -25.93
C LYS A 175 -0.73 0.08 -25.74
N THR A 176 -1.98 0.18 -25.32
CA THR A 176 -2.69 1.45 -25.05
C THR A 176 -2.41 2.01 -23.66
N LEU A 177 -1.74 1.24 -22.79
CA LEU A 177 -1.28 1.65 -21.48
C LEU A 177 0.24 1.59 -21.42
N GLY A 178 0.83 2.26 -20.44
CA GLY A 178 2.26 2.15 -20.24
C GLY A 178 2.80 3.00 -19.10
N ILE A 179 4.08 2.80 -18.82
CA ILE A 179 4.82 3.60 -17.86
C ILE A 179 5.36 4.84 -18.56
N ILE A 180 5.35 5.96 -17.83
CA ILE A 180 5.96 7.21 -18.27
C ILE A 180 7.49 7.09 -18.07
N PRO A 181 8.32 7.31 -19.10
CA PRO A 181 9.77 7.24 -18.96
C PRO A 181 10.28 8.23 -17.92
N ALA A 182 11.23 7.79 -17.10
CA ALA A 182 11.92 8.67 -16.18
C ALA A 182 13.22 9.19 -16.82
N LYS A 183 13.51 10.48 -16.65
CA LYS A 183 14.75 11.10 -17.15
C LYS A 183 15.91 11.05 -16.15
N SER A 184 15.59 10.92 -14.86
CA SER A 184 16.59 10.82 -13.77
C SER A 184 15.98 10.18 -12.53
N ILE A 185 16.79 9.97 -11.49
CA ILE A 185 16.32 9.52 -10.17
C ILE A 185 15.50 10.59 -9.41
N TYR A 186 15.56 11.85 -9.84
CA TYR A 186 14.81 12.96 -9.25
C TYR A 186 13.49 13.24 -9.98
N ASP A 187 13.27 12.58 -11.12
CA ASP A 187 12.01 12.63 -11.86
C ASP A 187 10.93 11.86 -11.09
N TYR A 188 9.73 12.42 -10.93
CA TYR A 188 8.62 11.73 -10.26
C TYR A 188 8.27 10.39 -10.92
N ASN A 189 8.50 10.27 -12.23
CA ASN A 189 8.27 9.03 -12.98
C ASN A 189 9.29 7.92 -12.63
N SER A 190 10.39 8.26 -11.94
CA SER A 190 11.40 7.30 -11.49
C SER A 190 10.82 6.21 -10.59
N LEU A 191 9.74 6.49 -9.85
CA LEU A 191 9.11 5.51 -8.96
C LEU A 191 8.52 4.33 -9.74
N ASN A 192 7.74 4.60 -10.79
CA ASN A 192 7.19 3.53 -11.63
C ASN A 192 8.28 2.88 -12.48
N TYR A 193 9.27 3.63 -12.94
CA TYR A 193 10.45 3.07 -13.61
C TYR A 193 11.15 2.02 -12.72
N MET A 194 11.45 2.35 -11.46
CA MET A 194 12.10 1.43 -10.53
C MET A 194 11.23 0.22 -10.20
N ARG A 195 9.91 0.41 -10.03
CA ARG A 195 8.96 -0.70 -9.82
C ARG A 195 8.94 -1.67 -11.00
N ALA A 196 8.98 -1.16 -12.23
CA ALA A 196 9.04 -1.96 -13.45
C ALA A 196 10.30 -2.83 -13.54
N HIS A 197 11.42 -2.37 -12.96
CA HIS A 197 12.69 -3.08 -12.96
C HIS A 197 12.83 -4.10 -11.80
N SER A 198 11.82 -4.24 -10.95
CA SER A 198 11.83 -5.20 -9.82
C SER A 198 11.62 -6.66 -10.24
N GLU A 199 11.47 -6.96 -11.54
CA GLU A 199 11.22 -8.31 -12.06
C GLU A 199 12.30 -9.33 -11.69
N LYS A 200 13.57 -8.91 -11.65
CA LYS A 200 14.67 -9.80 -11.22
C LYS A 200 14.46 -10.33 -9.81
N ALA A 201 14.00 -9.49 -8.89
CA ALA A 201 13.72 -9.90 -7.52
C ALA A 201 12.51 -10.87 -7.45
N LYS A 202 11.50 -10.66 -8.29
CA LYS A 202 10.32 -11.55 -8.38
C LYS A 202 10.70 -12.92 -8.91
N HIS A 203 11.50 -13.00 -9.96
CA HIS A 203 12.00 -14.26 -10.50
C HIS A 203 12.92 -14.97 -9.50
N ALA A 204 13.81 -14.25 -8.83
CA ALA A 204 14.67 -14.82 -7.78
C ALA A 204 13.86 -15.42 -6.63
N ARG A 205 12.78 -14.76 -6.22
CA ARG A 205 11.83 -15.26 -5.22
C ARG A 205 11.15 -16.57 -5.65
N LEU A 206 10.62 -16.62 -6.87
CA LEU A 206 9.98 -17.83 -7.41
C LEU A 206 10.97 -19.00 -7.59
N LEU A 207 12.19 -18.69 -8.03
CA LEU A 207 13.28 -19.67 -8.11
C LEU A 207 13.62 -20.21 -6.71
N SER A 208 13.71 -19.34 -5.70
CA SER A 208 13.94 -19.73 -4.31
C SER A 208 12.86 -20.70 -3.81
N TYR A 209 11.58 -20.45 -4.10
CA TYR A 209 10.51 -21.38 -3.72
C TYR A 209 10.63 -22.74 -4.40
N LYS A 210 11.07 -22.76 -5.66
CA LYS A 210 11.31 -24.01 -6.40
C LYS A 210 12.47 -24.81 -5.80
N LEU A 211 13.52 -24.14 -5.31
CA LEU A 211 14.72 -24.78 -4.78
C LEU A 211 14.61 -25.17 -3.30
N PHE A 212 13.97 -24.34 -2.49
CA PHE A 212 13.98 -24.45 -1.03
C PHE A 212 12.59 -24.70 -0.41
N GLY A 213 11.56 -24.80 -1.25
CA GLY A 213 10.18 -24.94 -0.82
C GLY A 213 9.49 -23.61 -0.50
N TYR A 214 8.18 -23.68 -0.29
CA TYR A 214 7.36 -22.51 -0.03
C TYR A 214 7.53 -22.01 1.41
N PRO A 215 7.40 -20.69 1.65
CA PRO A 215 7.27 -20.17 3.00
C PRO A 215 6.08 -20.83 3.70
N LYS A 216 6.22 -21.12 4.99
CA LYS A 216 5.10 -21.64 5.81
C LYS A 216 4.03 -20.55 5.97
N PRO A 217 2.75 -20.94 6.11
CA PRO A 217 1.68 -20.02 6.47
C PRO A 217 2.04 -19.19 7.70
N ILE A 218 1.65 -17.92 7.70
CA ILE A 218 1.87 -17.03 8.84
C ILE A 218 1.04 -17.58 10.01
N PRO A 219 1.67 -17.95 11.15
CA PRO A 219 0.94 -18.52 12.27
C PRO A 219 0.02 -17.47 12.90
N ASN A 220 -1.15 -17.92 13.34
CA ASN A 220 -2.06 -17.12 14.17
C ASN A 220 -1.75 -17.34 15.65
N ASN A 221 -0.60 -16.85 16.11
CA ASN A 221 -0.11 -16.96 17.50
C ASN A 221 0.03 -15.59 18.15
N ASP A 222 0.29 -15.46 19.45
CA ASP A 222 0.43 -14.15 20.12
C ASP A 222 1.82 -13.52 20.00
N ASP A 223 2.71 -14.10 19.18
CA ASP A 223 4.01 -13.50 18.86
C ASP A 223 3.79 -12.24 18.01
N ARG A 224 3.74 -11.12 18.72
CA ARG A 224 3.50 -9.78 18.23
C ARG A 224 4.63 -8.94 18.78
N ASN A 225 5.04 -7.89 18.05
CA ASN A 225 6.13 -6.97 18.43
C ASN A 225 5.91 -6.20 19.77
N THR A 226 5.02 -6.66 20.67
CA THR A 226 4.77 -6.17 22.04
C THR A 226 5.73 -6.75 23.08
N GLY A 227 6.09 -8.04 22.96
CA GLY A 227 6.88 -8.74 23.97
C GLY A 227 8.28 -8.13 24.19
N ASP A 228 8.91 -7.68 23.11
CA ASP A 228 10.22 -7.04 23.15
C ASP A 228 10.20 -5.66 23.80
N TRP A 229 9.08 -4.93 23.69
CA TRP A 229 8.95 -3.61 24.29
C TRP A 229 8.70 -3.66 25.80
N VAL A 230 7.88 -4.61 26.27
CA VAL A 230 7.64 -4.82 27.70
C VAL A 230 8.94 -5.18 28.42
N LYS A 231 9.81 -5.99 27.79
CA LYS A 231 11.15 -6.32 28.32
C LYS A 231 12.02 -5.07 28.46
N VAL A 232 12.07 -4.23 27.42
CA VAL A 232 12.87 -2.99 27.43
C VAL A 232 12.34 -1.95 28.41
N GLN A 233 11.01 -1.81 28.57
CA GLN A 233 10.45 -0.92 29.59
C GLN A 233 10.80 -1.39 30.99
N LYS A 234 10.69 -2.70 31.27
CA LYS A 234 11.10 -3.29 32.55
C LYS A 234 12.59 -3.08 32.83
N GLU A 235 13.46 -3.23 31.82
CA GLU A 235 14.90 -2.96 31.95
C GLU A 235 15.22 -1.47 32.19
N LYS A 236 14.52 -0.56 31.52
CA LYS A 236 14.69 0.89 31.73
C LYS A 236 14.24 1.31 33.13
N VAL A 237 13.09 0.83 33.59
CA VAL A 237 12.59 1.08 34.95
C VAL A 237 13.55 0.47 35.98
N SER A 238 14.02 -0.75 35.77
CA SER A 238 15.00 -1.39 36.66
C SER A 238 16.35 -0.65 36.74
N LYS A 239 16.77 0.05 35.68
CA LYS A 239 17.99 0.88 35.69
C LYS A 239 17.78 2.24 36.35
N LEU A 240 16.58 2.81 36.23
CA LEU A 240 16.21 4.07 36.89
C LEU A 240 16.00 3.91 38.40
N VAL A 241 15.59 2.73 38.86
CA VAL A 241 15.39 2.41 40.30
C VAL A 241 16.69 1.98 40.99
N ARG A 242 17.75 1.71 40.23
CA ARG A 242 19.08 1.29 40.74
C ARG A 242 20.12 2.43 40.78
N ASN A 243 19.72 3.64 40.41
CA ASN A 243 20.50 4.89 40.55
C ASN A 243 19.74 5.83 41.48
#